data_AF-A0A6B3HW83-F1
#
_entry.id   AF-A0A6B3HW83-F1
#
_cell.length_a   1.000
_cell.length_b   1.000
_cell.length_c   1.000
_cell.angle_alpha   90.00
_cell.angle_beta   90.00
_cell.angle_gamma   90.00
#
_symmetry.space_group_name_H-M   'P 1'
#
loop_
_entity.id
_entity.type
_entity.pdbx_description
1 polymer ?
#
loop_
_entity_poly.entity_id
_entity_poly.type
_entity_poly.pdbx_seq_one_letter_code
_entity_poly.pdbx_strand_id
1 'polypeptide(L)' 'MTELNALPADFTWGVATAAYQIEGAVTEDGRSPSIWDTFSHTPGKVDNGDTGDVAC' A
#
# COMPACT_ATOMS: atom_id res chain seq x y z
N MET A 1 -2.34 -28.80 -8.54
CA MET A 1 -2.85 -27.97 -9.64
C MET A 1 -4.15 -27.37 -9.12
N THR A 2 -4.27 -26.05 -9.08
CA THR A 2 -5.43 -25.39 -8.45
C THR A 2 -6.66 -25.62 -9.34
N GLU A 3 -7.69 -26.28 -8.81
CA GLU A 3 -8.95 -26.51 -9.53
C GLU A 3 -9.77 -25.21 -9.58
N LEU A 4 -9.45 -24.34 -10.54
CA LEU A 4 -10.17 -23.08 -10.79
C LEU A 4 -11.65 -23.29 -11.15
N ASN A 5 -12.02 -24.52 -11.52
CA ASN A 5 -13.37 -24.94 -11.87
C ASN A 5 -14.30 -25.10 -10.67
N ALA A 6 -13.79 -24.96 -9.43
CA ALA A 6 -14.58 -25.08 -8.20
C ALA A 6 -15.36 -23.81 -7.83
N LEU A 7 -15.13 -22.69 -8.52
CA LEU A 7 -15.81 -21.42 -8.26
C LEU A 7 -17.02 -21.21 -9.18
N PRO A 8 -18.03 -20.43 -8.77
CA PRO A 8 -19.13 -20.03 -9.64
C PRO A 8 -18.65 -19.41 -10.95
N ALA A 9 -19.42 -19.58 -12.03
CA ALA A 9 -19.08 -19.03 -13.35
C ALA A 9 -18.99 -17.49 -13.37
N ASP A 10 -19.62 -16.83 -12.40
CA ASP A 10 -19.66 -15.38 -12.22
C ASP A 10 -18.73 -14.88 -11.09
N PHE A 11 -17.78 -15.71 -10.66
CA PHE A 11 -16.81 -15.32 -9.64
C PHE A 11 -15.88 -14.20 -10.16
N THR A 12 -15.84 -13.08 -9.43
CA THR A 12 -14.97 -11.95 -9.77
C THR A 12 -13.60 -12.09 -9.13
N TRP A 13 -12.57 -12.06 -9.97
CA TRP A 13 -11.19 -11.90 -9.53
C TRP A 13 -10.79 -10.42 -9.56
N GLY A 14 -10.02 -10.01 -8.57
CA GLY A 14 -9.52 -8.64 -8.49
C GLY A 14 -8.18 -8.58 -7.80
N VAL A 15 -7.58 -7.39 -7.85
CA VAL A 15 -6.38 -7.01 -7.11
C VAL A 15 -6.69 -5.78 -6.28
N ALA A 16 -5.96 -5.58 -5.19
CA ALA A 16 -6.13 -4.44 -4.31
C ALA A 16 -4.78 -3.93 -3.81
N THR A 17 -4.70 -2.62 -3.63
CA THR A 17 -3.59 -1.89 -3.02
C THR A 17 -4.15 -0.82 -2.09
N ALA A 18 -3.27 -0.10 -1.38
CA ALA A 18 -3.63 1.11 -0.64
C ALA A 18 -2.66 2.24 -0.99
N ALA A 19 -3.15 3.47 -0.99
CA ALA A 19 -2.43 4.66 -1.45
C ALA A 19 -1.00 4.75 -0.87
N TYR A 20 -0.86 4.79 0.46
CA TYR A 20 0.45 4.95 1.11
C TYR A 20 1.42 3.77 0.87
N GLN A 21 0.92 2.60 0.46
CA GLN A 21 1.75 1.42 0.18
C GLN A 21 2.33 1.42 -1.23
N ILE A 22 1.75 2.20 -2.16
CA ILE A 22 2.08 2.08 -3.59
C ILE A 22 2.33 3.42 -4.29
N GLU A 23 1.75 4.53 -3.84
CA GLU A 23 1.80 5.79 -4.61
C GLU A 23 3.11 6.57 -4.42
N GLY A 24 3.63 6.64 -3.19
CA GLY A 24 4.75 7.55 -2.87
C GLY A 24 4.33 9.03 -2.94
N ALA A 25 5.25 9.88 -3.42
CA ALA A 25 5.02 11.30 -3.72
C ALA A 25 4.45 12.10 -2.52
N VAL A 26 4.95 11.80 -1.31
CA VAL A 26 4.34 12.20 -0.04
C VAL A 26 4.20 13.71 0.16
N THR A 27 5.06 14.50 -0.49
CA THR A 27 5.12 15.98 -0.45
C THR A 27 4.74 16.65 -1.76
N GLU A 28 4.27 15.91 -2.76
CA GLU A 28 3.97 16.44 -4.09
C GLU A 28 2.48 16.79 -4.24
N ASP A 29 2.17 17.60 -5.26
CA ASP A 29 0.82 17.88 -5.77
C ASP A 29 -0.25 18.24 -4.72
N GLY A 30 0.19 18.85 -3.61
CA GLY A 30 -0.71 19.31 -2.55
C GLY A 30 -1.27 18.19 -1.67
N ARG A 31 -0.69 16.98 -1.69
CA ARG A 31 -1.03 15.92 -0.75
C ARG A 31 -0.83 16.41 0.68
N SER A 32 -1.86 16.23 1.52
CA SER A 32 -1.76 16.52 2.95
C SER A 32 -1.20 15.33 3.72
N PRO A 33 -0.42 15.56 4.80
CA PRO A 33 0.07 14.48 5.65
C PRO A 33 -1.06 13.68 6.30
N SER A 34 -0.88 12.37 6.29
CA SER A 34 -1.61 11.37 7.04
C SER A 34 -0.89 11.01 8.34
N ILE A 35 -1.56 10.25 9.22
CA ILE A 35 -0.93 9.72 10.43
C ILE A 35 0.23 8.77 10.14
N TRP A 36 0.20 8.09 8.99
CA TRP A 36 1.23 7.12 8.60
C TRP A 36 2.55 7.81 8.27
N ASP A 37 2.50 9.03 7.73
CA ASP A 37 3.70 9.83 7.48
C ASP A 37 4.45 10.11 8.79
N THR A 38 3.72 10.46 9.86
CA THR A 38 4.34 10.69 11.17
C THR A 38 4.85 9.38 11.78
N PHE A 39 4.06 8.31 11.68
CA PHE A 39 4.41 7.02 12.27
C PHE A 39 5.66 6.41 11.62
N SER A 40 5.73 6.39 10.29
CA SER A 40 6.84 5.77 9.55
C SER A 40 8.17 6.50 9.76
N HIS A 41 8.13 7.82 9.87
CA HIS A 41 9.30 8.64 10.18
C HIS A 41 9.75 8.59 11.64
N THR A 42 9.04 7.87 12.51
CA THR A 42 9.46 7.72 13.90
C THR A 42 10.50 6.58 14.01
N PRO A 43 11.74 6.85 14.48
CA PRO A 43 12.78 5.83 14.55
C PRO A 43 12.35 4.56 15.30
N GLY A 44 12.60 3.40 14.71
CA GLY A 44 12.26 2.09 15.28
C GLY A 44 10.78 1.70 15.21
N LYS A 45 9.93 2.46 14.52
CA LYS A 45 8.52 2.10 14.29
C LYS A 45 8.28 1.30 13.02
N VAL A 46 9.17 1.43 12.04
CA VAL A 46 9.19 0.65 10.79
C VAL A 46 10.54 -0.04 10.67
N ASP A 47 10.54 -1.25 10.12
CA ASP A 47 11.77 -2.00 9.89
C ASP A 47 12.73 -1.22 8.99
N ASN A 48 14.03 -1.30 9.27
CA ASN A 48 15.10 -0.55 8.58
C ASN A 48 14.97 0.98 8.54
N GLY A 49 13.94 1.57 9.17
CA GLY A 49 13.62 2.99 9.06
C GLY A 49 12.96 3.37 7.73
N ASP A 50 12.32 2.41 7.04
CA ASP A 50 11.66 2.64 5.76
C ASP A 50 10.43 3.58 5.90
N THR A 51 10.16 4.34 4.83
CA THR A 51 9.00 5.25 4.74
C THR A 51 8.21 5.00 3.45
N GLY A 52 7.00 5.55 3.38
CA GLY A 52 6.17 5.53 2.16
C GLY A 52 6.41 6.73 1.24
N ASP A 53 7.56 7.41 1.35
CA ASP A 53 7.82 8.65 0.61
C ASP A 53 8.02 8.39 -0.88
N VAL A 54 8.71 7.30 -1.18
CA VAL A 54 8.86 6.72 -2.50
C VAL A 54 8.42 5.27 -2.38
N ALA A 55 7.40 4.90 -3.16
CA ALA A 55 6.87 3.54 -3.21
C ALA A 55 7.12 2.94 -4.61
N CYS A 56 6.37 1.91 -4.99
CA CYS A 56 6.65 1.08 -6.16
C CYS A 56 6.36 1.76 -7.51
#